data_AF-A0A4D4LHZ9-F1
#
_entry.id   AF-A0A4D4LHZ9-F1
#
_cell.length_a   1.000
_cell.length_b   1.000
_cell.length_c   1.000
_cell.angle_alpha   90.00
_cell.angle_beta   90.00
_cell.angle_gamma   90.00
#
_symmetry.space_group_name_H-M   'P 1'
#
loop_
_entity.id
_entity.type
_entity.pdbx_description
1 polymer ?
#
loop_
_entity_poly.entity_id
_entity_poly.type
_entity_poly.pdbx_seq_one_letter_code
_entity_poly.pdbx_strand_id
1 'polypeptide(L)'
;MTGLLEDDSGRVTGVRYVDEHGSPGELAADLTVACDGRDSSVRRAAGLEPSYFEVPMDVWQVRVPARDPLKEGRVSLTVRDGQFAATLDRGDYYQTSYLIKKGTDGALRPMASSGSATGSASCSAGTVRRRTPSAPGTT
;
A
#
# COMPACT_ATOMS: atom_id res chain seq x y z
N MET A 1 17.83 1.18 4.15
CA MET A 1 18.62 0.22 3.34
C MET A 1 18.82 0.81 1.96
N THR A 2 20.06 0.77 1.46
CA THR A 2 20.49 1.35 0.17
C THR A 2 21.05 0.31 -0.80
N GLY A 3 21.32 -0.92 -0.36
CA GLY A 3 21.78 -2.00 -1.21
C GLY A 3 21.95 -3.31 -0.45
N LEU A 4 22.14 -4.41 -1.17
CA LEU A 4 22.45 -5.72 -0.61
C LEU A 4 23.95 -5.97 -0.62
N LEU A 5 24.41 -6.75 0.36
CA LEU A 5 25.73 -7.37 0.34
C LEU A 5 25.56 -8.78 -0.21
N GLU A 6 26.43 -9.18 -1.13
CA GLU A 6 26.41 -10.48 -1.78
C GLU A 6 27.81 -11.08 -1.76
N ASP A 7 27.91 -12.40 -1.63
CA ASP A 7 29.15 -13.14 -1.85
C ASP A 7 29.38 -13.47 -3.33
N ASP A 8 30.48 -14.15 -3.63
CA ASP A 8 30.85 -14.53 -5.00
C ASP A 8 29.84 -15.49 -5.67
N SER A 9 28.95 -16.12 -4.89
CA SER A 9 27.88 -16.97 -5.41
C SER A 9 26.57 -16.22 -5.66
N GLY A 10 26.52 -14.91 -5.33
CA GLY A 10 25.31 -14.10 -5.39
C GLY A 10 24.37 -14.32 -4.20
N ARG A 11 24.83 -14.97 -3.13
CA ARG A 11 24.03 -15.15 -1.91
C ARG A 11 24.06 -13.85 -1.10
N VAL A 12 22.89 -13.39 -0.67
CA VAL A 12 22.77 -12.22 0.22
C VAL A 12 23.42 -12.52 1.58
N THR A 13 24.35 -11.67 1.99
CA THR A 13 25.12 -11.75 3.24
C THR A 13 24.93 -10.53 4.15
N GLY A 14 23.99 -9.65 3.81
CA GLY A 14 23.69 -8.47 4.61
C GLY A 14 23.14 -7.31 3.79
N VAL A 15 23.22 -6.11 4.37
CA VAL A 15 22.68 -4.88 3.76
C VAL A 15 23.64 -3.71 3.90
N ARG A 16 23.60 -2.82 2.92
CA ARG A 16 24.04 -1.43 3.05
C ARG A 16 22.89 -0.58 3.52
N TYR A 17 23.16 0.37 4.40
CA TYR A 17 22.16 1.29 4.92
C TYR A 17 22.73 2.69 5.10
N VAL A 18 21.81 3.62 5.37
CA VAL A 18 22.10 4.96 5.86
C VAL A 18 21.35 5.07 7.18
N ASP A 19 22.05 5.47 8.23
CA ASP A 19 21.45 5.64 9.55
C ASP A 19 20.58 6.91 9.63
N GLU A 20 19.97 7.14 10.79
CA GLU A 20 19.13 8.31 11.06
C GLU A 20 19.88 9.65 11.01
N HIS A 21 21.22 9.62 11.04
CA HIS A 21 22.09 10.80 10.93
C HIS A 21 22.63 11.01 9.51
N GLY A 22 22.30 10.13 8.57
CA GLY A 22 22.77 10.20 7.19
C GLY A 22 24.11 9.50 6.93
N SER A 23 24.65 8.77 7.91
CA SER A 23 25.94 8.08 7.75
C SER A 23 25.74 6.73 7.06
N PRO A 24 26.56 6.38 6.05
CA PRO A 24 26.50 5.08 5.41
C PRO A 24 27.10 4.00 6.33
N GLY A 25 26.52 2.79 6.27
CA GLY A 25 27.00 1.64 7.01
C GLY A 25 26.68 0.32 6.30
N GLU A 26 27.32 -0.75 6.77
CA GLU A 26 27.10 -2.12 6.33
C GLU A 26 26.75 -2.98 7.54
N LEU A 27 25.77 -3.87 7.37
CA LEU A 27 25.38 -4.85 8.37
C LEU A 27 25.42 -6.23 7.75
N ALA A 28 26.41 -7.03 8.16
CA ALA A 28 26.52 -8.44 7.77
C ALA A 28 25.50 -9.29 8.56
N ALA A 29 24.91 -10.28 7.89
CA ALA A 29 23.97 -11.21 8.48
C ALA A 29 23.96 -12.54 7.73
N ASP A 30 23.86 -13.63 8.47
CA ASP A 30 23.68 -14.96 7.87
C ASP A 30 22.34 -15.11 7.15
N LEU A 31 21.32 -14.36 7.58
CA LEU A 31 19.99 -14.33 6.97
C LEU A 31 19.44 -12.91 6.95
N THR A 32 19.01 -12.44 5.78
CA THR A 32 18.34 -11.15 5.61
C THR A 32 16.87 -11.37 5.27
N VAL A 33 15.95 -10.79 6.04
CA VAL A 33 14.49 -10.88 5.83
C VAL A 33 13.95 -9.51 5.42
N ALA A 34 13.29 -9.43 4.28
CA ALA A 34 12.64 -8.20 3.80
C ALA A 34 11.29 -7.98 4.48
N CYS A 35 11.18 -6.94 5.31
CA CYS A 35 9.95 -6.55 6.02
C CYS A 35 9.50 -5.12 5.69
N ASP A 36 9.93 -4.59 4.55
CA ASP A 36 9.79 -3.19 4.12
C ASP A 36 8.52 -2.93 3.26
N GLY A 37 7.60 -3.90 3.21
CA GLY A 37 6.24 -3.71 2.71
C GLY A 37 6.10 -3.61 1.19
N ARG A 38 5.05 -2.93 0.74
CA ARG A 38 4.64 -2.93 -0.68
C ARG A 38 5.72 -2.35 -1.60
N ASP A 39 6.37 -1.28 -1.17
CA ASP A 39 7.37 -0.56 -1.97
C ASP A 39 8.81 -1.05 -1.72
N SER A 40 8.92 -2.31 -1.28
CA SER A 40 10.17 -2.96 -0.86
C SER A 40 11.37 -2.61 -1.75
N SER A 41 12.34 -1.91 -1.15
CA SER A 41 13.62 -1.62 -1.78
C SER A 41 14.50 -2.87 -1.80
N VAL A 42 14.35 -3.76 -0.82
CA VAL A 42 15.03 -5.06 -0.78
C VAL A 42 14.62 -5.92 -1.96
N ARG A 43 13.31 -6.03 -2.23
CA ARG A 43 12.79 -6.77 -3.39
C ARG A 43 13.38 -6.26 -4.71
N ARG A 44 13.45 -4.93 -4.85
CA ARG A 44 14.03 -4.29 -6.05
C ARG A 44 15.53 -4.57 -6.17
N ALA A 45 16.28 -4.45 -5.07
CA ALA A 45 17.71 -4.70 -5.05
C ALA A 45 18.06 -6.16 -5.35
N ALA A 46 17.22 -7.09 -4.90
CA ALA A 46 17.36 -8.53 -5.18
C ALA A 46 16.91 -8.94 -6.59
N GLY A 47 16.50 -7.99 -7.45
CA GLY A 47 16.00 -8.29 -8.81
C GLY A 47 14.70 -9.09 -8.84
N LEU A 48 13.93 -9.09 -7.76
CA LEU A 48 12.68 -9.84 -7.65
C LEU A 48 11.52 -9.04 -8.25
N GLU A 49 10.95 -9.55 -9.34
CA GLU A 49 9.85 -8.90 -10.05
C GLU A 49 8.48 -9.38 -9.55
N PRO A 50 7.68 -8.52 -8.90
CA PRO A 50 6.34 -8.87 -8.46
C PRO A 50 5.38 -9.09 -9.63
N SER A 51 4.54 -10.12 -9.52
CA SER A 51 3.43 -10.34 -10.47
C SER A 51 2.20 -9.56 -10.01
N TYR A 52 1.75 -8.62 -10.83
CA TYR A 52 0.55 -7.83 -10.57
C TYR A 52 -0.65 -8.35 -11.38
N PHE A 53 -1.82 -8.26 -10.77
CA PHE A 53 -3.11 -8.58 -11.39
C PHE A 53 -3.93 -7.31 -11.55
N GLU A 54 -4.68 -7.19 -12.65
CA GLU A 54 -5.59 -6.06 -12.83
C GLU A 54 -6.74 -6.15 -11.83
N VAL A 55 -6.91 -5.08 -11.06
CA VAL A 55 -8.01 -4.90 -10.11
C VAL A 55 -8.87 -3.74 -10.63
N PRO A 56 -10.18 -3.92 -10.87
CA PRO A 56 -11.05 -2.92 -11.51
C PRO A 56 -11.55 -1.83 -10.54
N MET A 57 -11.04 -1.82 -9.32
CA MET A 57 -11.49 -0.96 -8.23
C MET A 57 -10.30 -0.29 -7.54
N ASP A 58 -10.55 0.91 -7.01
CA ASP A 58 -9.67 1.58 -6.05
C ASP A 58 -10.35 1.62 -4.67
N VAL A 59 -9.57 1.93 -3.63
CA VAL A 59 -10.10 2.17 -2.27
C VAL A 59 -10.00 3.65 -1.95
N TRP A 60 -11.16 4.27 -1.69
CA TRP A 60 -11.29 5.66 -1.31
C TRP A 60 -11.53 5.79 0.20
N GLN A 61 -10.57 6.38 0.90
CA GLN A 61 -10.56 6.53 2.34
C GLN A 61 -11.07 7.90 2.73
N VAL A 62 -12.02 7.94 3.67
CA VAL A 62 -12.48 9.17 4.28
C VAL A 62 -12.45 9.06 5.80
N ARG A 63 -12.15 10.20 6.45
CA ARG A 63 -12.23 10.36 7.89
C ARG A 63 -13.54 11.07 8.25
N VAL A 64 -14.37 10.43 9.06
CA VAL A 64 -15.66 10.98 9.52
C VAL A 64 -15.64 11.13 11.03
N PRO A 65 -15.92 12.32 11.60
CA PRO A 65 -15.98 12.49 13.05
C PRO A 65 -16.98 11.53 13.71
N ALA A 66 -16.58 10.86 14.79
CA ALA A 66 -17.48 9.98 15.53
C ALA A 66 -18.39 10.83 16.41
N ARG A 67 -19.70 10.89 16.10
CA ARG A 67 -20.70 11.58 16.93
C ARG A 67 -21.16 10.75 18.14
N ASP A 68 -21.08 9.44 18.00
CA ASP A 68 -21.29 8.45 19.06
C ASP A 68 -20.36 7.28 18.74
N PRO A 69 -19.16 7.17 19.34
CA PRO A 69 -18.23 6.09 19.04
C PRO A 69 -18.86 4.74 19.36
N LEU A 70 -18.81 3.80 18.41
CA LEU A 70 -19.13 2.40 18.67
C LEU A 70 -18.09 1.91 19.68
N LYS A 71 -18.50 1.78 20.95
CA LYS A 71 -17.62 1.59 22.13
C LYS A 71 -16.67 0.38 22.15
N GLU A 72 -16.36 -0.26 21.03
CA GLU A 72 -15.67 -1.55 20.97
C GLU A 72 -14.69 -1.70 19.78
N GLY A 73 -14.29 -0.64 19.08
CA GLY A 73 -13.29 -0.75 17.99
C GLY A 73 -13.74 -1.66 16.85
N ARG A 74 -15.05 -1.71 16.60
CA ARG A 74 -15.66 -2.63 15.65
C ARG A 74 -15.29 -2.25 14.22
N VAL A 75 -15.09 -3.29 13.40
CA VAL A 75 -15.13 -3.20 11.95
C VAL A 75 -16.56 -3.49 11.52
N SER A 76 -17.17 -2.59 10.75
CA SER A 76 -18.46 -2.82 10.12
C SER A 76 -18.32 -2.80 8.60
N LEU A 77 -19.13 -3.63 7.94
CA LEU A 77 -19.28 -3.63 6.50
C LEU A 77 -20.68 -3.14 6.17
N THR A 78 -20.78 -2.11 5.34
CA THR A 78 -22.05 -1.59 4.84
C THR A 78 -22.09 -1.77 3.33
N VAL A 79 -23.20 -2.33 2.85
CA VAL A 79 -23.50 -2.46 1.42
C VAL A 79 -24.82 -1.78 1.16
N ARG A 80 -24.81 -0.74 0.34
CA ARG A 80 -26.02 0.03 0.02
C ARG A 80 -25.91 0.60 -1.39
N ASP A 81 -26.97 0.49 -2.18
CA ASP A 81 -27.06 1.07 -3.54
C ASP A 81 -25.86 0.68 -4.45
N GLY A 82 -25.36 -0.56 -4.30
CA GLY A 82 -24.20 -1.06 -5.04
C GLY A 82 -22.83 -0.57 -4.52
N GLN A 83 -22.81 0.26 -3.48
CA GLN A 83 -21.60 0.76 -2.84
C GLN A 83 -21.21 -0.13 -1.65
N PHE A 84 -19.95 -0.56 -1.64
CA PHE A 84 -19.34 -1.26 -0.50
C PHE A 84 -18.50 -0.29 0.32
N ALA A 85 -18.67 -0.31 1.64
CA ALA A 85 -17.91 0.46 2.59
C ALA A 85 -17.48 -0.38 3.79
N ALA A 86 -16.20 -0.37 4.12
CA ALA A 86 -15.68 -0.91 5.38
C ALA A 86 -15.36 0.25 6.32
N THR A 87 -15.96 0.25 7.50
CA THR A 87 -15.76 1.31 8.51
C THR A 87 -15.09 0.72 9.74
N LEU A 88 -13.96 1.31 10.12
CA LEU A 88 -13.25 1.01 11.35
C LEU A 88 -13.41 2.18 12.32
N ASP A 89 -13.87 1.87 13.52
CA ASP A 89 -13.89 2.85 14.62
C ASP A 89 -12.49 3.04 15.21
N ARG A 90 -12.01 4.29 15.21
CA ARG A 90 -10.72 4.72 15.78
C ARG A 90 -10.87 5.42 17.14
N GLY A 91 -12.09 5.51 17.66
CA GLY A 91 -12.45 6.16 18.92
C GLY A 91 -12.93 7.60 18.70
N ASP A 92 -12.09 8.46 18.14
CA ASP A 92 -12.41 9.87 17.85
C ASP A 92 -12.96 10.09 16.43
N TYR A 93 -12.75 9.13 15.52
CA TYR A 93 -13.29 9.15 14.17
C TYR A 93 -13.54 7.74 13.62
N TYR A 94 -14.37 7.70 12.59
CA TYR A 94 -14.54 6.56 11.72
C TYR A 94 -13.60 6.65 10.51
N GLN A 95 -12.75 5.65 10.34
CA GLN A 95 -12.01 5.44 9.09
C GLN A 95 -12.90 4.62 8.16
N THR A 96 -13.42 5.22 7.10
CA THR A 96 -14.30 4.52 6.15
C THR A 96 -13.63 4.37 4.80
N SER A 97 -13.51 3.13 4.34
CA SER A 97 -12.98 2.71 3.05
C SER A 97 -14.11 2.37 2.10
N TYR A 98 -14.29 3.16 1.03
CA TYR A 98 -15.22 2.87 -0.06
C TYR A 98 -14.50 2.16 -1.20
N LEU A 99 -15.09 1.09 -1.73
CA LEU A 99 -14.66 0.52 -3.01
C LEU A 99 -15.23 1.39 -4.14
N ILE A 100 -14.36 2.04 -4.90
CA ILE A 100 -14.76 2.88 -6.02
C ILE A 100 -14.28 2.26 -7.34
N LYS A 101 -14.87 2.67 -8.45
CA LYS A 101 -14.34 2.28 -9.76
C LYS A 101 -12.92 2.85 -9.90
N LYS A 102 -12.02 2.04 -10.48
CA LYS A 102 -10.64 2.47 -10.70
C LYS A 102 -10.58 3.79 -11.47
N GLY A 103 -9.78 4.73 -10.98
CA GLY A 103 -9.54 6.04 -11.60
C GLY A 103 -10.63 7.09 -11.35
N THR A 104 -11.66 6.83 -10.52
CA THR A 104 -12.74 7.80 -10.29
C THR A 104 -12.54 8.72 -9.09
N ASP A 105 -11.45 8.57 -8.32
CA ASP A 105 -11.17 9.42 -7.14
C ASP A 105 -11.19 10.92 -7.44
N GLY A 106 -10.61 11.34 -8.57
CA GLY A 106 -10.57 12.75 -8.96
C GLY A 106 -11.95 13.40 -9.09
N ALA A 107 -12.96 12.63 -9.51
CA ALA A 107 -14.34 13.10 -9.61
C ALA A 107 -15.07 13.11 -8.25
N LEU A 108 -14.65 12.26 -7.31
CA LEU A 108 -15.27 12.14 -5.98
C LEU A 108 -14.71 13.15 -4.97
N ARG A 109 -13.45 13.57 -5.15
CA ARG A 109 -12.75 14.49 -4.24
C ARG A 109 -13.48 15.83 -4.02
N PRO A 110 -14.04 16.50 -5.05
CA PRO A 110 -14.82 17.74 -4.84
C PRO A 110 -16.12 17.52 -4.06
N MET A 111 -16.73 16.34 -4.16
CA MET A 111 -17.97 16.02 -3.45
C MET A 111 -17.71 15.86 -1.93
N ALA A 112 -16.56 15.30 -1.55
CA ALA A 112 -16.18 15.16 -0.14
C ALA A 112 -16.08 16.51 0.59
N SER A 113 -15.57 17.55 -0.07
CA SER A 113 -15.49 18.90 0.52
C SER A 113 -16.84 19.60 0.72
N SER A 114 -17.91 19.08 0.12
CA SER A 114 -19.26 19.66 0.19
C SER A 114 -20.19 18.97 1.19
N GLY A 115 -19.84 17.76 1.63
CA GLY A 115 -20.56 17.02 2.67
C GLY A 115 -19.96 17.23 4.05
N SER A 116 -20.68 16.84 5.12
CA SER A 116 -20.25 16.94 6.52
C SER A 116 -19.02 16.08 6.90
N ALA A 117 -18.28 15.56 5.92
CA ALA A 117 -17.01 14.88 6.09
C ALA A 117 -15.90 15.94 6.12
N THR A 118 -15.65 16.53 7.29
CA THR A 118 -14.61 17.56 7.49
C THR A 118 -13.17 17.01 7.43
N GLY A 119 -12.97 15.84 6.83
CA GLY A 119 -11.70 15.11 6.82
C GLY A 119 -11.11 14.99 5.41
N SER A 120 -9.78 14.93 5.35
CA SER A 120 -9.06 14.66 4.10
C SER A 120 -9.49 13.31 3.51
N ALA A 121 -9.77 13.31 2.21
CA ALA A 121 -10.00 12.09 1.44
C ALA A 121 -8.68 11.67 0.77
N SER A 122 -8.35 10.39 0.84
CA SER A 122 -7.19 9.82 0.13
C SER A 122 -7.59 8.56 -0.63
N CYS A 123 -7.03 8.36 -1.81
CA CYS A 123 -7.25 7.16 -2.62
C CYS A 123 -5.95 6.36 -2.69
N SER A 124 -6.01 5.08 -2.33
CA SER A 124 -4.93 4.14 -2.65
C SER A 124 -5.23 3.49 -3.99
N ALA A 125 -4.63 4.02 -5.06
CA ALA A 125 -4.72 3.41 -6.38
C ALA A 125 -3.63 2.36 -6.56
N GLY A 126 -4.00 1.19 -7.08
CA GLY A 126 -3.04 0.17 -7.53
C GLY A 126 -2.72 0.38 -9.02
N THR A 127 -1.58 0.97 -9.35
CA THR A 127 -1.10 1.00 -10.74
C THR A 127 -0.56 -0.37 -11.12
N VAL A 128 -1.15 -0.99 -12.14
CA VAL A 128 -0.75 -2.31 -12.66
C VAL A 128 -0.20 -2.07 -14.06
N ARG A 129 1.10 -2.31 -14.28
CA ARG A 129 1.65 -2.41 -15.63
C ARG A 129 1.43 -3.83 -16.14
N ARG A 130 0.92 -3.96 -17.37
CA ARG A 130 0.83 -5.25 -18.08
C ARG A 130 2.21 -5.91 -18.13
N ARG A 131 2.26 -7.19 -17.77
CA ARG A 131 3.36 -8.07 -18.16
C ARG A 131 3.15 -8.40 -19.65
N THR A 132 4.01 -7.92 -20.52
CA THR A 132 4.10 -8.46 -21.88
C THR A 132 4.62 -9.89 -21.76
N PRO A 133 3.99 -10.91 -22.39
CA PRO A 133 4.57 -12.25 -22.40
C PRO A 133 5.97 -12.18 -23.02
N SER A 134 6.98 -12.70 -22.33
CA SER A 134 8.28 -12.93 -22.95
C SER A 134 8.08 -13.96 -24.07
N ALA A 135 8.54 -13.64 -25.28
CA ALA A 135 8.52 -14.58 -26.39
C ALA A 135 9.19 -15.91 -25.97
N PRO A 136 8.66 -17.07 -26.39
CA PRO A 136 9.32 -18.34 -26.13
C PRO A 136 10.71 -18.32 -26.76
N GLY A 137 11.73 -18.55 -25.92
CA GLY A 137 13.12 -18.64 -26.37
C GLY A 137 13.25 -19.71 -27.45
N THR A 138 13.75 -19.33 -28.61
CA THR A 138 14.12 -20.28 -29.66
C THR A 138 15.34 -21.05 -29.16
N THR A 139 15.19 -22.36 -29.10
CA THR A 139 16.25 -23.33 -28.79
C THR A 139 17.12 -23.55 -30.01
#